data_AF-A0A061QKV2-F1
#
_entry.id   AF-A0A061QKV2-F1
#
_cell.length_a   1.000
_cell.length_b   1.000
_cell.length_c   1.000
_cell.angle_alpha   90.00
_cell.angle_beta   90.00
_cell.angle_gamma   90.00
#
_symmetry.space_group_name_H-M   'P 1'
#
loop_
_entity.id
_entity.type
_entity.pdbx_description
1 polymer ?
#
loop_
_entity_poly.entity_id
_entity_poly.type
_entity_poly.pdbx_seq_one_letter_code
_entity_poly.pdbx_strand_id
1 'polypeptide(L)'
;MKRFLKFALEVDTIMRPNRYHNRLHVADVVQLMFLQTEAGGGPLHLLCADPVIRLSAILAAAVHDLCHPGYSNGFLVKTKHPLVARYGTKATAERMHVAAFRHLLTKPSMDFLSPLSAAERERIFGYVEDMVLATDMSDHLWWLQGEVPTDEDQQLKFRLCLAMKVADMSHTMREFDEHVKFVSYLKEESYRQGDREKALGVPMSPGMDRTATVTQGRESQVAFMLTTVKPLLERWTFCSGACKLVAEMERSFSLNVHTWKVAPISGCRMADRHKTQKKHTVAVTKWQ
;
A
#
# COMPACT_ATOMS: atom_id res chain seq x y z
N MET A 1 3.60 -6.74 25.59
CA MET A 1 3.21 -7.81 24.63
C MET A 1 1.69 -7.97 24.46
N LYS A 2 0.90 -8.29 25.51
CA LYS A 2 -0.57 -8.55 25.37
C LYS A 2 -1.37 -7.43 24.67
N ARG A 3 -1.09 -6.15 24.96
CA ARG A 3 -1.79 -5.01 24.34
C ARG A 3 -1.47 -4.87 22.85
N PHE A 4 -0.20 -5.03 22.49
CA PHE A 4 0.25 -4.99 21.10
C PHE A 4 -0.40 -6.12 20.27
N LEU A 5 -0.44 -7.35 20.81
CA LEU A 5 -1.10 -8.45 20.12
C LEU A 5 -2.59 -8.16 19.88
N LYS A 6 -3.30 -7.63 20.87
CA LYS A 6 -4.71 -7.21 20.71
C LYS A 6 -4.87 -6.12 19.65
N PHE A 7 -3.99 -5.12 19.64
CA PHE A 7 -3.97 -4.09 18.61
C PHE A 7 -3.74 -4.70 17.21
N ALA A 8 -2.74 -5.54 17.03
CA ALA A 8 -2.41 -6.16 15.74
C ALA A 8 -3.54 -7.07 15.23
N LEU A 9 -4.16 -7.85 16.12
CA LEU A 9 -5.34 -8.67 15.81
C LEU A 9 -6.53 -7.80 15.37
N GLU A 10 -6.77 -6.69 16.05
CA GLU A 10 -7.85 -5.77 15.69
C GLU A 10 -7.59 -5.09 14.35
N VAL A 11 -6.34 -4.66 14.08
CA VAL A 11 -5.93 -4.12 12.78
C VAL A 11 -6.28 -5.09 11.65
N ASP A 12 -5.91 -6.37 11.77
CA ASP A 12 -6.26 -7.40 10.78
C ASP A 12 -7.79 -7.61 10.66
N THR A 13 -8.49 -7.65 11.80
CA THR A 13 -9.93 -7.92 11.87
C THR A 13 -10.77 -6.84 11.20
N ILE A 14 -10.38 -5.58 11.34
CA ILE A 14 -11.13 -4.44 10.78
C ILE A 14 -10.76 -4.11 9.33
N MET A 15 -9.77 -4.80 8.75
CA MET A 15 -9.53 -4.74 7.31
C MET A 15 -10.74 -5.29 6.56
N ARG A 16 -11.25 -4.50 5.61
CA ARG A 16 -12.36 -4.94 4.78
C ARG A 16 -11.89 -6.03 3.81
N PRO A 17 -12.77 -6.98 3.43
CA PRO A 17 -12.46 -7.99 2.43
C PRO A 17 -12.55 -7.41 1.00
N ASN A 18 -11.93 -6.26 0.78
CA ASN A 18 -11.78 -5.68 -0.55
C ASN A 18 -10.86 -6.58 -1.40
N ARG A 19 -10.83 -6.35 -2.71
CA ARG A 19 -10.07 -7.23 -3.60
C ARG A 19 -8.58 -6.94 -3.52
N TYR A 20 -8.21 -5.67 -3.47
CA TYR A 20 -6.84 -5.19 -3.32
C TYR A 20 -6.57 -4.62 -1.93
N HIS A 21 -7.28 -3.55 -1.51
CA HIS A 21 -7.04 -2.85 -0.25
C HIS A 21 -7.55 -3.66 0.95
N ASN A 22 -6.83 -4.74 1.27
CA ASN A 22 -7.15 -5.75 2.26
C ASN A 22 -5.88 -6.16 3.04
N ARG A 23 -6.00 -7.14 3.95
CA ARG A 23 -4.90 -7.60 4.81
C ARG A 23 -3.65 -8.09 4.06
N LEU A 24 -3.81 -8.63 2.85
CA LEU A 24 -2.69 -9.14 2.05
C LEU A 24 -1.85 -7.99 1.48
N HIS A 25 -2.51 -6.94 0.98
CA HIS A 25 -1.83 -5.71 0.56
C HIS A 25 -1.07 -5.09 1.72
N VAL A 26 -1.73 -4.89 2.87
CA VAL A 26 -1.06 -4.35 4.07
C VAL A 26 0.14 -5.20 4.48
N ALA A 27 0.04 -6.53 4.44
CA ALA A 27 1.17 -7.41 4.74
C ALA A 27 2.34 -7.24 3.75
N ASP A 28 2.07 -7.03 2.45
CA ASP A 28 3.09 -6.76 1.44
C ASP A 28 3.85 -5.46 1.73
N VAL A 29 3.10 -4.40 2.05
CA VAL A 29 3.64 -3.06 2.39
C VAL A 29 4.45 -3.11 3.69
N VAL A 30 3.94 -3.77 4.73
CA VAL A 30 4.66 -3.99 6.00
C VAL A 30 5.96 -4.74 5.77
N GLN A 31 5.96 -5.76 4.91
CA GLN A 31 7.16 -6.54 4.62
C GLN A 31 8.24 -5.69 3.96
N LEU A 32 7.90 -4.85 2.97
CA LEU A 32 8.91 -3.99 2.34
C LEU A 32 9.36 -2.89 3.29
N MET A 33 8.45 -2.28 4.06
CA MET A 33 8.83 -1.30 5.08
C MET A 33 9.76 -1.90 6.14
N PHE A 34 9.51 -3.13 6.58
CA PHE A 34 10.42 -3.86 7.47
C PHE A 34 11.83 -3.92 6.88
N LEU A 35 11.98 -4.46 5.67
CA LEU A 35 13.28 -4.54 4.98
C LEU A 35 13.93 -3.16 4.81
N GLN A 36 13.15 -2.11 4.55
CA GLN A 36 13.69 -0.77 4.40
C GLN A 36 14.31 -0.22 5.70
N THR A 37 13.78 -0.64 6.86
CA THR A 37 14.26 -0.24 8.20
C THR A 37 15.33 -1.16 8.79
N GLU A 38 15.58 -2.33 8.17
CA GLU A 38 16.45 -3.35 8.76
C GLU A 38 17.90 -2.88 8.90
N ALA A 39 18.48 -3.12 10.09
CA ALA A 39 19.87 -2.80 10.41
C ALA A 39 20.88 -3.50 9.48
N GLY A 40 20.47 -4.62 8.85
CA GLY A 40 21.27 -5.41 7.90
C GLY A 40 21.45 -4.77 6.51
N GLY A 41 21.12 -3.49 6.34
CA GLY A 41 21.41 -2.73 5.12
C GLY A 41 20.21 -2.10 4.42
N GLY A 42 19.08 -1.93 5.12
CA GLY A 42 17.93 -1.18 4.60
C GLY A 42 18.26 0.31 4.42
N PRO A 43 17.73 1.01 3.39
CA PRO A 43 18.03 2.43 3.14
C PRO A 43 17.69 3.39 4.29
N LEU A 44 16.79 2.99 5.19
CA LEU A 44 16.39 3.77 6.37
C LEU A 44 17.11 3.36 7.66
N HIS A 45 18.02 2.39 7.63
CA HIS A 45 18.59 1.79 8.84
C HIS A 45 19.19 2.80 9.84
N LEU A 46 19.92 3.81 9.36
CA LEU A 46 20.51 4.85 10.22
C LEU A 46 19.45 5.71 10.89
N LEU A 47 18.41 6.11 10.15
CA LEU A 47 17.28 6.88 10.69
C LEU A 47 16.48 6.04 11.70
N CYS A 48 16.35 4.75 11.42
CA CYS A 48 15.65 3.77 12.26
C CYS A 48 16.51 3.21 13.40
N ALA A 49 17.72 3.74 13.61
CA ALA A 49 18.46 3.53 14.86
C ALA A 49 17.70 4.17 16.05
N ASP A 50 16.92 5.22 15.79
CA ASP A 50 15.90 5.69 16.73
C ASP A 50 14.70 4.71 16.73
N PRO A 51 14.40 4.06 17.88
CA PRO A 51 13.30 3.11 17.97
C PRO A 51 11.92 3.74 17.76
N VAL A 52 11.75 5.04 18.03
CA VAL A 52 10.50 5.78 17.77
C VAL A 52 10.26 5.87 16.27
N ILE A 53 11.29 6.20 15.50
CA ILE A 53 11.21 6.29 14.04
C ILE A 53 10.92 4.92 13.44
N ARG A 54 11.66 3.88 13.88
CA ARG A 54 11.45 2.51 13.40
C ARG A 54 10.05 2.00 13.70
N LEU A 55 9.56 2.20 14.92
CA LEU A 55 8.20 1.81 15.29
C LEU A 55 7.17 2.55 14.45
N SER A 56 7.35 3.87 14.24
CA SER A 56 6.45 4.68 13.42
C SER A 56 6.37 4.18 11.98
N ALA A 57 7.51 3.83 11.37
CA ALA A 57 7.56 3.33 10.01
C ALA A 57 6.78 2.02 9.82
N ILE A 58 6.93 1.07 10.75
CA ILE A 58 6.20 -0.21 10.71
C ILE A 58 4.71 -0.01 11.02
N LEU A 59 4.37 0.87 11.97
CA LEU A 59 2.99 1.18 12.29
C LEU A 59 2.26 1.87 11.13
N ALA A 60 2.90 2.86 10.49
CA ALA A 60 2.36 3.51 9.31
C ALA A 60 2.01 2.48 8.22
N ALA A 61 2.94 1.58 7.91
CA ALA A 61 2.72 0.49 6.96
C ALA A 61 1.51 -0.38 7.33
N ALA A 62 1.41 -0.76 8.61
CA ALA A 62 0.35 -1.64 9.11
C ALA A 62 -1.04 -0.99 9.12
N VAL A 63 -1.14 0.34 9.11
CA VAL A 63 -2.41 1.07 9.25
C VAL A 63 -2.74 1.99 8.08
N HIS A 64 -1.88 2.08 7.05
CA HIS A 64 -2.05 3.05 5.97
C HIS A 64 -3.35 2.88 5.17
N ASP A 65 -3.95 1.69 5.19
CA ASP A 65 -5.19 1.34 4.48
C ASP A 65 -6.32 0.87 5.41
N LEU A 66 -6.22 1.17 6.70
CA LEU A 66 -7.10 0.63 7.72
C LEU A 66 -8.58 0.99 7.45
N CYS A 67 -9.47 0.00 7.37
CA CYS A 67 -10.89 0.17 7.06
C CYS A 67 -11.22 0.70 5.64
N HIS A 68 -10.28 0.63 4.67
CA HIS A 68 -10.45 1.16 3.31
C HIS A 68 -11.81 0.81 2.68
N PRO A 69 -12.56 1.78 2.10
CA PRO A 69 -13.92 1.56 1.64
C PRO A 69 -14.01 0.79 0.32
N GLY A 70 -12.89 0.57 -0.36
CA GLY A 70 -12.83 -0.04 -1.70
C GLY A 70 -13.13 0.95 -2.82
N TYR A 71 -13.00 2.25 -2.56
CA TYR A 71 -13.26 3.32 -3.50
C TYR A 71 -12.18 4.40 -3.40
N SER A 72 -11.81 4.97 -4.54
CA SER A 72 -10.92 6.13 -4.63
C SER A 72 -11.48 7.38 -3.97
N ASN A 73 -10.61 8.28 -3.49
CA ASN A 73 -11.00 9.60 -2.98
C ASN A 73 -11.89 10.38 -3.99
N GLY A 74 -11.58 10.30 -5.28
CA GLY A 74 -12.38 10.91 -6.34
C GLY A 74 -13.82 10.39 -6.39
N PHE A 75 -14.03 9.09 -6.21
CA PHE A 75 -15.37 8.50 -6.10
C PHE A 75 -16.10 8.97 -4.84
N LEU A 76 -15.41 9.00 -3.69
CA LEU A 76 -16.01 9.43 -2.42
C LEU A 76 -16.54 10.86 -2.52
N VAL A 77 -15.76 11.78 -3.10
CA VAL A 77 -16.16 13.18 -3.33
C VAL A 77 -17.30 13.27 -4.35
N LYS A 78 -17.15 12.62 -5.51
CA LYS A 78 -18.15 12.64 -6.60
C LYS A 78 -19.53 12.17 -6.14
N THR A 79 -19.58 11.17 -5.26
CA THR A 79 -20.83 10.57 -4.76
C THR A 79 -21.33 11.18 -3.44
N LYS A 80 -20.66 12.22 -2.92
CA LYS A 80 -20.96 12.83 -1.60
C LYS A 80 -21.02 11.78 -0.49
N HIS A 81 -20.09 10.81 -0.53
CA HIS A 81 -20.05 9.71 0.43
C HIS A 81 -19.94 10.24 1.87
N PRO A 82 -20.58 9.62 2.89
CA PRO A 82 -20.56 10.12 4.27
C PRO A 82 -19.17 10.33 4.87
N LEU A 83 -18.16 9.61 4.36
CA LEU A 83 -16.76 9.82 4.76
C LEU A 83 -16.24 11.22 4.43
N VAL A 84 -16.69 11.83 3.33
CA VAL A 84 -16.28 13.18 2.92
C VAL A 84 -16.79 14.22 3.90
N ALA A 85 -18.02 14.05 4.40
CA ALA A 85 -18.58 14.95 5.43
C ALA A 85 -17.79 14.87 6.74
N ARG A 86 -17.18 13.71 7.04
CA ARG A 86 -16.44 13.47 8.28
C ARG A 86 -14.96 13.83 8.19
N TYR A 87 -14.32 13.52 7.07
CA TYR A 87 -12.86 13.60 6.92
C TYR A 87 -12.40 14.68 5.94
N GLY A 88 -13.33 15.39 5.30
CA GLY A 88 -13.04 16.42 4.31
C GLY A 88 -12.88 15.84 2.91
N THR A 89 -12.52 16.70 1.95
CA THR A 89 -12.41 16.37 0.52
C THR A 89 -11.00 16.04 0.05
N LYS A 90 -9.98 16.32 0.87
CA LYS A 90 -8.56 16.05 0.58
C LYS A 90 -8.08 14.89 1.43
N ALA A 91 -7.44 13.89 0.81
CA ALA A 91 -6.94 12.69 1.49
C ALA A 91 -8.01 12.02 2.36
N THR A 92 -9.21 11.79 1.80
CA THR A 92 -10.40 11.40 2.59
C THR A 92 -10.20 10.03 3.25
N ALA A 93 -9.72 9.04 2.47
CA ALA A 93 -9.44 7.71 2.95
C ALA A 93 -8.26 7.71 3.93
N GLU A 94 -7.18 8.41 3.61
CA GLU A 94 -5.95 8.49 4.41
C GLU A 94 -6.22 9.12 5.78
N ARG A 95 -7.02 10.19 5.84
CA ARG A 95 -7.48 10.78 7.11
C ARG A 95 -8.35 9.82 7.92
N MET A 96 -9.18 9.00 7.24
CA MET A 96 -9.95 7.94 7.91
C MET A 96 -9.01 6.87 8.49
N HIS A 97 -7.98 6.45 7.76
CA HIS A 97 -6.98 5.46 8.21
C HIS A 97 -6.26 5.94 9.48
N VAL A 98 -5.77 7.18 9.48
CA VAL A 98 -5.15 7.81 10.66
C VAL A 98 -6.13 7.90 11.85
N ALA A 99 -7.37 8.30 11.60
CA ALA A 99 -8.39 8.39 12.64
C ALA A 99 -8.74 7.02 13.24
N ALA A 100 -8.81 5.97 12.41
CA ALA A 100 -9.03 4.60 12.86
C ALA A 100 -7.87 4.11 13.73
N PHE A 101 -6.62 4.34 13.30
CA PHE A 101 -5.42 4.03 14.09
C PHE A 101 -5.45 4.71 15.47
N ARG A 102 -5.70 6.02 15.51
CA ARG A 102 -5.80 6.77 16.77
C ARG A 102 -6.91 6.23 17.65
N HIS A 103 -8.07 5.92 17.08
CA HIS A 103 -9.19 5.35 17.82
C HIS A 103 -8.84 4.01 18.49
N LEU A 104 -8.12 3.12 17.81
CA LEU A 104 -7.69 1.85 18.42
C LEU A 104 -6.88 2.06 19.69
N LEU A 105 -5.98 3.05 19.68
CA LEU A 105 -5.12 3.38 20.83
C LEU A 105 -5.84 4.13 21.96
N THR A 106 -7.11 4.55 21.77
CA THR A 106 -7.93 5.06 22.88
C THR A 106 -8.44 3.94 23.79
N LYS A 107 -8.47 2.68 23.31
CA LYS A 107 -8.92 1.53 24.11
C LYS A 107 -7.75 1.06 25.00
N PRO A 108 -7.83 1.09 26.34
CA PRO A 108 -6.72 0.72 27.22
C PRO A 108 -6.17 -0.70 27.02
N SER A 109 -7.02 -1.60 26.53
CA SER A 109 -6.65 -2.98 26.19
C SER A 109 -5.74 -3.10 24.96
N MET A 110 -5.70 -2.08 24.11
CA MET A 110 -4.90 -2.00 22.88
C MET A 110 -3.84 -0.89 22.92
N ASP A 111 -3.89 0.03 23.89
CA ASP A 111 -2.86 1.07 24.06
C ASP A 111 -1.52 0.48 24.53
N PHE A 112 -0.75 -0.02 23.56
CA PHE A 112 0.61 -0.51 23.78
C PHE A 112 1.64 0.61 23.82
N LEU A 113 1.26 1.85 23.45
CA LEU A 113 2.10 3.05 23.55
C LEU A 113 2.00 3.72 24.93
N SER A 114 1.08 3.29 25.80
CA SER A 114 0.90 3.83 27.15
C SER A 114 2.14 3.92 28.04
N PRO A 115 3.16 3.04 27.91
CA PRO A 115 4.39 3.17 28.68
C PRO A 115 5.35 4.27 28.19
N LEU A 116 5.15 4.80 26.97
CA LEU A 116 6.02 5.82 26.40
C LEU A 116 5.71 7.20 26.96
N SER A 117 6.70 8.09 26.94
CA SER A 117 6.51 9.50 27.31
C SER A 117 5.55 10.22 26.36
N ALA A 118 4.97 11.33 26.81
CA ALA A 118 4.07 12.14 25.98
C ALA A 118 4.76 12.60 24.68
N ALA A 119 6.03 13.01 24.77
CA ALA A 119 6.82 13.45 23.63
C ALA A 119 7.06 12.32 22.60
N GLU A 120 7.40 11.10 23.05
CA GLU A 120 7.56 9.96 22.15
C GLU A 120 6.23 9.58 21.48
N ARG A 121 5.12 9.61 22.21
CA ARG A 121 3.80 9.33 21.65
C ARG A 121 3.41 10.35 20.59
N GLU A 122 3.67 11.63 20.84
CA GLU A 122 3.42 12.70 19.88
C GLU A 122 4.26 12.51 18.61
N ARG A 123 5.55 12.18 18.74
CA ARG A 123 6.42 11.85 17.60
C ARG A 123 5.87 10.68 16.80
N ILE A 124 5.44 9.58 17.45
CA ILE A 124 4.86 8.42 16.76
C ILE A 124 3.60 8.83 15.98
N PHE A 125 2.69 9.56 16.62
CA PHE A 125 1.47 10.00 15.96
C PHE A 125 1.74 10.94 14.79
N GLY A 126 2.74 11.82 14.90
CA GLY A 126 3.16 12.73 13.83
C GLY A 126 3.74 11.97 12.65
N TYR A 127 4.73 11.10 12.85
CA TYR A 127 5.33 10.34 11.75
C TYR A 127 4.34 9.38 11.08
N VAL A 128 3.48 8.68 11.86
CA VAL A 128 2.45 7.82 11.28
C VAL A 128 1.45 8.63 10.46
N GLU A 129 1.01 9.79 10.95
CA GLU A 129 0.11 10.67 10.19
C GLU A 129 0.77 11.18 8.90
N ASP A 130 2.00 11.68 8.97
CA ASP A 130 2.74 12.17 7.80
C ASP A 130 2.91 11.08 6.72
N MET A 131 3.29 9.86 7.13
CA MET A 131 3.51 8.74 6.21
C MET A 131 2.21 8.22 5.58
N VAL A 132 1.13 8.12 6.36
CA VAL A 132 -0.17 7.66 5.85
C VAL A 132 -0.81 8.72 4.95
N LEU A 133 -0.72 10.00 5.28
CA LEU A 133 -1.22 11.05 4.38
C LEU A 133 -0.41 11.12 3.08
N ALA A 134 0.89 10.80 3.13
CA ALA A 134 1.72 10.76 1.94
C ALA A 134 1.29 9.66 0.93
N THR A 135 0.52 8.64 1.33
CA THR A 135 0.04 7.61 0.38
C THR A 135 -1.03 8.14 -0.57
N ASP A 136 -1.67 9.28 -0.28
CA ASP A 136 -2.62 9.90 -1.21
C ASP A 136 -1.94 10.14 -2.57
N MET A 137 -2.61 9.67 -3.62
CA MET A 137 -2.12 9.78 -4.99
C MET A 137 -2.39 11.15 -5.61
N SER A 138 -3.21 12.03 -4.99
CA SER A 138 -3.42 13.39 -5.50
C SER A 138 -2.15 14.23 -5.52
N ASP A 139 -1.27 14.00 -4.55
CA ASP A 139 -0.03 14.77 -4.38
C ASP A 139 1.19 14.02 -4.93
N HIS A 140 0.98 12.90 -5.63
CA HIS A 140 2.05 12.04 -6.15
C HIS A 140 3.05 12.82 -7.03
N LEU A 141 2.57 13.77 -7.83
CA LEU A 141 3.44 14.59 -8.69
C LEU A 141 4.46 15.41 -7.89
N TRP A 142 4.05 15.92 -6.72
CA TRP A 142 4.97 16.62 -5.82
C TRP A 142 6.06 15.67 -5.29
N TRP A 143 5.71 14.42 -4.99
CA TRP A 143 6.71 13.41 -4.59
C TRP A 143 7.67 13.07 -5.72
N LEU A 144 7.25 13.17 -6.99
CA LEU A 144 8.13 12.93 -8.14
C LEU A 144 9.06 14.11 -8.41
N GLN A 145 8.56 15.35 -8.34
CA GLN A 145 9.25 16.53 -8.89
C GLN A 145 9.51 17.65 -7.89
N GLY A 146 8.91 17.60 -6.70
CA GLY A 146 9.07 18.63 -5.67
C GLY A 146 10.51 18.72 -5.17
N GLU A 147 10.86 19.82 -4.52
CA GLU A 147 12.21 19.99 -3.95
C GLU A 147 12.43 19.03 -2.78
N VAL A 148 13.65 18.49 -2.69
CA VAL A 148 14.05 17.73 -1.50
C VAL A 148 14.37 18.74 -0.40
N PRO A 149 13.75 18.64 0.79
CA PRO A 149 14.03 19.56 1.88
C PRO A 149 15.52 19.57 2.25
N THR A 150 16.02 20.71 2.72
CA THR A 150 17.40 20.85 3.21
C THR A 150 17.51 20.76 4.72
N ASP A 151 16.44 21.09 5.45
CA ASP A 151 16.32 20.94 6.89
C ASP A 151 16.33 19.45 7.31
N GLU A 152 17.08 19.10 8.36
CA GLU A 152 17.30 17.70 8.77
C GLU A 152 15.99 17.00 9.18
N ASP A 153 15.13 17.68 9.94
CA ASP A 153 13.85 17.13 10.39
C ASP A 153 12.89 16.92 9.21
N GLN A 154 12.85 17.88 8.28
CA GLN A 154 12.07 17.74 7.05
C GLN A 154 12.63 16.66 6.11
N GLN A 155 13.95 16.51 6.02
CA GLN A 155 14.59 15.43 5.26
C GLN A 155 14.22 14.05 5.82
N LEU A 156 14.25 13.89 7.14
CA LEU A 156 13.82 12.66 7.80
C LEU A 156 12.38 12.31 7.40
N LYS A 157 11.44 13.25 7.58
CA LYS A 157 10.03 13.04 7.21
C LYS A 157 9.88 12.72 5.72
N PHE A 158 10.56 13.47 4.86
CA PHE A 158 10.54 13.25 3.42
C PHE A 158 10.99 11.82 3.05
N ARG A 159 12.09 11.33 3.63
CA ARG A 159 12.60 9.98 3.36
C ARG A 159 11.67 8.88 3.87
N LEU A 160 11.06 9.06 5.05
CA LEU A 160 10.07 8.11 5.58
C LEU A 160 8.83 8.03 4.67
N CYS A 161 8.28 9.16 4.28
CA CYS A 161 7.11 9.22 3.41
C CYS A 161 7.41 8.69 2.01
N LEU A 162 8.58 9.00 1.43
CA LEU A 162 9.00 8.47 0.13
C LEU A 162 9.15 6.94 0.18
N ALA A 163 9.78 6.41 1.23
CA ALA A 163 9.88 4.97 1.46
C ALA A 163 8.50 4.29 1.60
N MET A 164 7.56 4.96 2.28
CA MET A 164 6.17 4.48 2.42
C MET A 164 5.46 4.41 1.07
N LYS A 165 5.55 5.44 0.23
CA LYS A 165 4.96 5.41 -1.12
C LYS A 165 5.56 4.33 -2.01
N VAL A 166 6.87 4.10 -1.89
CA VAL A 166 7.53 3.00 -2.61
C VAL A 166 7.05 1.64 -2.09
N ALA A 167 6.90 1.51 -0.77
CA ALA A 167 6.37 0.30 -0.16
C ALA A 167 4.91 0.02 -0.54
N ASP A 168 4.07 1.05 -0.64
CA ASP A 168 2.68 0.92 -1.07
C ASP A 168 2.55 0.37 -2.51
N MET A 169 3.58 0.61 -3.34
CA MET A 169 3.66 0.08 -4.72
C MET A 169 4.58 -1.14 -4.83
N SER A 170 4.92 -1.82 -3.72
CA SER A 170 5.89 -2.93 -3.67
C SER A 170 5.56 -4.08 -4.60
N HIS A 171 4.27 -4.33 -4.86
CA HIS A 171 3.82 -5.38 -5.77
C HIS A 171 4.44 -5.26 -7.17
N THR A 172 4.86 -4.06 -7.60
CA THR A 172 5.54 -3.80 -8.88
C THR A 172 6.98 -4.30 -8.94
N MET A 173 7.55 -4.65 -7.79
CA MET A 173 8.91 -5.15 -7.60
C MET A 173 8.94 -6.60 -7.11
N ARG A 174 7.78 -7.28 -7.04
CA ARG A 174 7.69 -8.71 -6.74
C ARG A 174 7.95 -9.55 -7.98
N GLU A 175 8.13 -10.85 -7.80
CA GLU A 175 8.14 -11.79 -8.93
C GLU A 175 6.89 -11.60 -9.80
N PHE A 176 7.04 -11.76 -11.11
CA PHE A 176 6.02 -11.37 -12.08
C PHE A 176 4.66 -12.06 -11.84
N ASP A 177 4.67 -13.33 -11.44
CA ASP A 177 3.45 -14.09 -11.16
C ASP A 177 2.67 -13.53 -9.96
N GLU A 178 3.36 -13.04 -8.92
CA GLU A 178 2.73 -12.35 -7.80
C GLU A 178 2.28 -10.95 -8.21
N HIS A 179 3.12 -10.22 -8.94
CA HIS A 179 2.79 -8.90 -9.46
C HIS A 179 1.46 -8.90 -10.24
N VAL A 180 1.28 -9.87 -11.15
CA VAL A 180 0.06 -10.00 -11.96
C VAL A 180 -1.17 -10.31 -11.10
N LYS A 181 -1.04 -11.07 -10.00
CA LYS A 181 -2.15 -11.30 -9.07
C LYS A 181 -2.59 -9.99 -8.41
N PHE A 182 -1.66 -9.20 -7.88
CA PHE A 182 -1.96 -7.87 -7.32
C PHE A 182 -2.61 -6.94 -8.35
N VAL A 183 -2.11 -6.91 -9.60
CA VAL A 183 -2.74 -6.14 -10.69
C VAL A 183 -4.18 -6.61 -10.94
N SER A 184 -4.44 -7.92 -10.93
CA SER A 184 -5.79 -8.47 -11.11
C SER A 184 -6.74 -8.10 -9.97
N TYR A 185 -6.23 -8.09 -8.73
CA TYR A 185 -7.00 -7.67 -7.55
C TYR A 185 -7.36 -6.19 -7.62
N LEU A 186 -6.41 -5.33 -7.98
CA LEU A 186 -6.64 -3.89 -8.11
C LEU A 186 -7.62 -3.57 -9.24
N LYS A 187 -7.52 -4.27 -10.37
CA LYS A 187 -8.47 -4.12 -11.49
C LYS A 187 -9.87 -4.56 -11.11
N GLU A 188 -10.04 -5.71 -10.47
CA GLU A 188 -11.38 -6.14 -10.02
C GLU A 188 -11.99 -5.16 -9.02
N GLU A 189 -11.19 -4.55 -8.12
CA GLU A 189 -11.68 -3.49 -7.24
C GLU A 189 -12.10 -2.24 -7.99
N SER A 190 -11.24 -1.79 -8.90
CA SER A 190 -11.49 -0.68 -9.84
C SER A 190 -12.78 -0.89 -10.64
N TYR A 191 -13.00 -2.10 -11.15
CA TYR A 191 -14.19 -2.47 -11.92
C TYR A 191 -15.47 -2.43 -11.09
N ARG A 192 -15.41 -2.83 -9.81
CA ARG A 192 -16.56 -2.69 -8.90
C ARG A 192 -16.91 -1.23 -8.65
N GLN A 193 -15.91 -0.34 -8.58
CA GLN A 193 -16.15 1.10 -8.55
C GLN A 193 -16.84 1.56 -9.84
N GLY A 194 -16.33 1.17 -11.02
CA GLY A 194 -16.91 1.55 -12.31
C GLY A 194 -18.36 1.10 -12.48
N ASP A 195 -18.69 -0.12 -12.07
CA ASP A 195 -20.07 -0.62 -12.06
C ASP A 195 -20.97 0.21 -11.14
N ARG A 196 -20.44 0.61 -9.99
CA ARG A 196 -21.17 1.44 -9.04
C ARG A 196 -21.40 2.85 -9.60
N GLU A 197 -20.41 3.43 -10.27
CA GLU A 197 -20.53 4.71 -10.96
C GLU A 197 -21.63 4.64 -12.03
N LYS A 198 -21.63 3.58 -12.85
CA LYS A 198 -22.69 3.32 -13.84
C LYS A 198 -24.06 3.19 -13.19
N ALA A 199 -24.19 2.43 -12.10
CA ALA A 199 -25.46 2.24 -11.39
C ALA A 199 -25.99 3.53 -10.73
N LEU A 200 -25.10 4.46 -10.37
CA LEU A 200 -25.45 5.77 -9.82
C LEU A 200 -25.68 6.83 -10.91
N GLY A 201 -25.50 6.50 -12.18
CA GLY A 201 -25.63 7.44 -13.29
C GLY A 201 -24.57 8.53 -13.33
N VAL A 202 -23.40 8.31 -12.72
CA VAL A 202 -22.27 9.26 -12.74
C VAL A 202 -21.22 8.83 -13.77
N PRO A 203 -20.41 9.76 -14.31
CA PRO A 203 -19.34 9.41 -15.24
C PRO A 203 -18.36 8.43 -14.61
N MET A 204 -18.11 7.32 -15.32
CA MET A 204 -17.15 6.30 -14.93
C MET A 204 -15.74 6.90 -14.91
N SER A 205 -14.98 6.57 -13.88
CA SER A 205 -13.60 7.02 -13.74
C SER A 205 -12.67 6.28 -14.71
N PRO A 206 -11.58 6.93 -15.19
CA PRO A 206 -10.61 6.29 -16.08
C PRO A 206 -10.08 4.98 -15.51
N GLY A 207 -9.97 3.95 -16.35
CA GLY A 207 -9.46 2.63 -15.96
C GLY A 207 -10.44 1.74 -15.19
N MET A 208 -11.65 2.20 -14.91
CA MET A 208 -12.67 1.45 -14.14
C MET A 208 -13.63 0.63 -15.00
N ASP A 209 -13.43 0.61 -16.33
CA ASP A 209 -14.29 -0.15 -17.26
C ASP A 209 -13.84 -1.61 -17.36
N ARG A 210 -14.67 -2.52 -16.84
CA ARG A 210 -14.45 -3.98 -16.93
C ARG A 210 -14.52 -4.55 -18.35
N THR A 211 -15.04 -3.79 -19.31
CA THR A 211 -15.12 -4.20 -20.71
C THR A 211 -13.87 -3.84 -21.51
N ALA A 212 -12.90 -3.16 -20.88
CA ALA A 212 -11.61 -2.87 -21.48
C ALA A 212 -10.92 -4.15 -21.95
N THR A 213 -10.34 -4.08 -23.15
CA THR A 213 -9.61 -5.21 -23.74
C THR A 213 -8.36 -5.54 -22.94
N VAL A 214 -7.87 -6.78 -23.08
CA VAL A 214 -6.60 -7.21 -22.47
C VAL A 214 -5.45 -6.29 -22.90
N THR A 215 -5.44 -5.85 -24.17
CA THR A 215 -4.44 -4.92 -24.71
C THR A 215 -4.47 -3.58 -23.98
N GLN A 216 -5.63 -2.94 -23.87
CA GLN A 216 -5.77 -1.68 -23.12
C GLN A 216 -5.36 -1.84 -21.66
N GLY A 217 -5.75 -2.97 -21.04
CA GLY A 217 -5.37 -3.28 -19.68
C GLY A 217 -3.85 -3.43 -19.50
N ARG A 218 -3.13 -3.97 -20.48
CA ARG A 218 -1.68 -4.11 -20.48
C ARG A 218 -0.99 -2.77 -20.72
N GLU A 219 -1.45 -1.99 -21.69
CA GLU A 219 -0.93 -0.66 -21.98
C GLU A 219 -1.06 0.27 -20.77
N SER A 220 -2.22 0.25 -20.11
CA SER A 220 -2.46 0.97 -18.86
C SER A 220 -1.50 0.55 -17.75
N GLN A 221 -1.19 -0.74 -17.62
CA GLN A 221 -0.25 -1.23 -16.61
C GLN A 221 1.19 -0.80 -16.91
N VAL A 222 1.63 -0.89 -18.17
CA VAL A 222 2.96 -0.42 -18.59
C VAL A 222 3.08 1.09 -18.38
N ALA A 223 2.03 1.85 -18.72
CA ALA A 223 1.99 3.29 -18.50
C ALA A 223 2.12 3.61 -17.01
N PHE A 224 1.28 3.02 -16.14
CA PHE A 224 1.36 3.20 -14.69
C PHE A 224 2.77 2.94 -14.15
N MET A 225 3.37 1.80 -14.54
CA MET A 225 4.74 1.50 -14.11
C MET A 225 5.73 2.57 -14.57
N LEU A 226 5.70 2.98 -15.83
CA LEU A 226 6.69 3.92 -16.37
C LEU A 226 6.48 5.39 -15.95
N THR A 227 5.24 5.82 -15.73
CA THR A 227 4.92 7.23 -15.45
C THR A 227 4.71 7.52 -13.97
N THR A 228 4.35 6.51 -13.18
CA THR A 228 4.01 6.68 -11.77
C THR A 228 5.09 6.05 -10.88
N VAL A 229 5.44 4.81 -11.14
CA VAL A 229 6.30 4.02 -10.24
C VAL A 229 7.78 4.23 -10.52
N LYS A 230 8.19 4.18 -11.79
CA LYS A 230 9.59 4.37 -12.20
C LYS A 230 10.19 5.67 -11.65
N PRO A 231 9.60 6.87 -11.87
CA PRO A 231 10.19 8.10 -11.35
C PRO A 231 10.21 8.16 -9.82
N LEU A 232 9.24 7.51 -9.14
CA LEU A 232 9.24 7.40 -7.69
C LEU A 232 10.43 6.55 -7.21
N LEU A 233 10.66 5.41 -7.85
CA LEU A 233 11.74 4.50 -7.53
C LEU A 233 13.11 5.13 -7.81
N GLU A 234 13.28 5.81 -8.95
CA GLU A 234 14.51 6.55 -9.29
C GLU A 234 14.82 7.61 -8.22
N ARG A 235 13.80 8.34 -7.76
CA ARG A 235 13.96 9.31 -6.69
C ARG A 235 14.32 8.65 -5.36
N TRP A 236 13.74 7.49 -5.06
CA TRP A 236 14.09 6.73 -3.88
C TRP A 236 15.52 6.19 -3.92
N THR A 237 15.98 5.72 -5.08
CA THR A 237 17.36 5.32 -5.34
C THR A 237 18.32 6.47 -5.06
N PHE A 238 18.03 7.66 -5.58
CA PHE A 238 18.82 8.86 -5.30
C PHE A 238 18.92 9.15 -3.79
N CYS A 239 17.80 9.08 -3.07
CA CYS A 239 17.77 9.31 -1.62
C CYS A 239 18.33 8.15 -0.77
N SER A 240 18.62 7.00 -1.36
CA SER A 240 19.04 5.78 -0.64
C SER A 240 20.53 5.48 -0.77
N GLY A 241 21.25 6.20 -1.64
CA GLY A 241 22.65 5.91 -1.95
C GLY A 241 22.84 4.51 -2.52
N ALA A 242 24.04 3.94 -2.36
CA ALA A 242 24.38 2.60 -2.86
C ALA A 242 23.80 1.48 -1.96
N CYS A 243 22.46 1.39 -1.88
CA CYS A 243 21.75 0.36 -1.12
C CYS A 243 21.44 -0.87 -1.99
N LYS A 244 21.88 -2.06 -1.53
CA LYS A 244 21.64 -3.33 -2.25
C LYS A 244 20.15 -3.68 -2.40
N LEU A 245 19.33 -3.41 -1.37
CA LEU A 245 17.89 -3.65 -1.42
C LEU A 245 17.25 -2.82 -2.54
N VAL A 246 17.61 -1.54 -2.66
CA VAL A 246 17.03 -0.64 -3.66
C VAL A 246 17.48 -1.03 -5.07
N ALA A 247 18.75 -1.41 -5.25
CA ALA A 247 19.24 -1.93 -6.53
C ALA A 247 18.47 -3.20 -6.96
N GLU A 248 18.14 -4.08 -6.03
CA GLU A 248 17.35 -5.29 -6.29
C GLU A 248 15.88 -4.97 -6.63
N MET A 249 15.30 -3.96 -5.99
CA MET A 249 13.98 -3.42 -6.32
C MET A 249 13.94 -2.88 -7.75
N GLU A 250 14.94 -2.09 -8.16
CA GLU A 250 15.06 -1.55 -9.53
C GLU A 250 15.20 -2.65 -10.57
N ARG A 251 16.01 -3.68 -10.28
CA ARG A 251 16.19 -4.85 -11.13
C ARG A 251 14.87 -5.60 -11.33
N SER A 252 14.17 -5.88 -10.23
CA SER A 252 12.90 -6.60 -10.25
C SER A 252 11.80 -5.80 -10.96
N PHE A 253 11.73 -4.50 -10.70
CA PHE A 253 10.83 -3.58 -11.39
C PHE A 253 11.09 -3.57 -12.90
N SER A 254 12.36 -3.45 -13.32
CA SER A 254 12.75 -3.43 -14.73
C SER A 254 12.41 -4.74 -15.44
N LEU A 255 12.58 -5.88 -14.76
CA LEU A 255 12.16 -7.18 -15.27
C LEU A 255 10.64 -7.23 -15.48
N ASN A 256 9.85 -6.76 -14.52
CA ASN A 256 8.38 -6.73 -14.66
C ASN A 256 7.93 -5.82 -15.80
N VAL A 257 8.53 -4.64 -15.97
CA VAL A 257 8.26 -3.75 -17.12
C VAL A 257 8.58 -4.44 -18.43
N HIS A 258 9.74 -5.12 -18.51
CA HIS A 258 10.12 -5.87 -19.70
C HIS A 258 9.11 -6.99 -20.00
N THR A 259 8.76 -7.80 -19.01
CA THR A 259 7.80 -8.90 -19.15
C THR A 259 6.44 -8.39 -19.63
N TRP A 260 5.91 -7.29 -19.07
CA TRP A 260 4.69 -6.68 -19.58
C TRP A 260 4.81 -6.18 -21.02
N LYS A 261 6.00 -5.75 -21.47
CA LYS A 261 6.22 -5.29 -22.85
C LYS A 261 6.41 -6.41 -23.85
N VAL A 262 6.87 -7.60 -23.45
CA VAL A 262 7.18 -8.69 -24.39
C VAL A 262 6.28 -9.91 -24.28
N ALA A 263 5.56 -10.10 -23.16
CA ALA A 263 4.76 -11.29 -22.94
C ALA A 263 3.65 -11.46 -24.01
N PRO A 264 3.41 -12.68 -24.52
CA PRO A 264 2.28 -12.94 -25.41
C PRO A 264 0.95 -12.63 -24.73
N ILE A 265 0.02 -12.01 -25.44
CA ILE A 265 -1.32 -11.67 -24.92
C ILE A 265 -2.06 -12.92 -24.42
N SER A 266 -1.75 -14.10 -24.98
CA SER A 266 -2.30 -15.41 -24.61
C SER A 266 -1.75 -16.02 -23.31
N GLY A 267 -0.61 -15.53 -22.79
CA GLY A 267 -0.01 -15.99 -21.54
C GLY A 267 -0.49 -15.23 -20.30
N CYS A 268 -1.06 -14.04 -20.48
CA CYS A 268 -1.64 -13.23 -19.43
C CYS A 268 -3.08 -13.66 -19.16
N ARG A 269 -3.29 -14.91 -18.73
CA ARG A 269 -4.61 -15.31 -18.19
C ARG A 269 -4.79 -14.63 -16.84
N MET A 270 -5.32 -13.41 -16.88
CA MET A 270 -5.90 -12.71 -15.74
C MET A 270 -7.01 -13.60 -15.17
N ALA A 271 -6.64 -14.42 -14.17
CA ALA A 271 -7.52 -15.14 -13.26
C ALA A 271 -8.84 -15.69 -13.85
N ASP A 272 -8.77 -16.59 -14.84
CA ASP A 272 -9.85 -17.53 -15.13
C ASP A 272 -9.36 -18.96 -14.92
N ARG A 273 -9.35 -19.38 -13.65
CA ARG A 273 -9.31 -20.80 -13.27
C ARG A 273 -10.51 -21.12 -12.37
N HIS A 274 -11.71 -20.96 -12.89
CA HIS A 274 -12.79 -21.84 -12.49
C HIS A 274 -12.66 -23.17 -13.25
N LYS A 275 -12.64 -24.27 -12.49
CA LYS A 275 -12.57 -25.70 -12.88
C LYS A 275 -11.16 -26.29 -13.01
N THR A 276 -10.68 -26.85 -11.90
CA THR A 276 -10.31 -28.29 -11.79
C THR A 276 -9.88 -28.59 -10.36
N GLN A 277 -10.85 -28.78 -9.47
CA GLN A 277 -10.61 -29.37 -8.16
C GLN A 277 -10.56 -30.89 -8.35
N LYS A 278 -9.37 -31.45 -8.60
CA LYS A 278 -9.17 -32.89 -8.44
C LYS A 278 -9.21 -33.18 -6.94
N LYS A 279 -10.22 -33.96 -6.54
CA LYS A 279 -10.34 -34.54 -5.20
C LYS A 279 -9.10 -35.41 -4.93
N HIS A 280 -8.23 -34.96 -4.02
CA HIS A 280 -7.32 -35.87 -3.33
C HIS A 280 -7.98 -36.25 -2.01
N THR A 281 -8.60 -37.42 -2.01
CA THR A 281 -9.03 -38.12 -0.80
C THR A 281 -7.78 -38.63 -0.10
N VAL A 282 -7.37 -38.01 1.01
CA VAL A 282 -6.34 -38.57 1.89
C VAL A 282 -7.05 -39.54 2.83
N ALA A 283 -6.70 -40.82 2.71
CA ALA A 283 -7.14 -41.87 3.62
C ALA A 283 -6.55 -41.60 5.01
N VAL A 284 -7.42 -41.47 6.01
CA VAL A 284 -7.03 -41.43 7.42
C VAL A 284 -6.82 -42.87 7.87
N THR A 285 -5.57 -43.29 8.01
CA THR A 285 -5.22 -44.55 8.67
C THR A 285 -5.23 -44.32 10.17
N LYS A 286 -6.17 -44.99 10.84
CA LYS A 286 -6.24 -45.09 12.31
C LYS A 286 -4.97 -45.77 12.83
N TRP A 287 -4.41 -45.22 13.90
CA TRP A 287 -3.53 -45.97 14.79
C TRP A 287 -4.29 -46.14 16.12
N GLN A 288 -4.47 -47.41 16.48
CA GLN A 288 -4.78 -47.88 17.83
C GLN A 288 -3.50 -47.85 18.67
#